data_AF-A0A8A2VIS7-F1
#
_entry.id   AF-A0A8A2VIS7-F1
#
_cell.length_a   1.000
_cell.length_b   1.000
_cell.length_c   1.000
_cell.angle_alpha   90.00
_cell.angle_beta   90.00
_cell.angle_gamma   90.00
#
_symmetry.space_group_name_H-M   'P 1'
#
loop_
_entity.id
_entity.type
_entity.pdbx_description
1 polymer ?
#
loop_
_entity_poly.entity_id
_entity_poly.type
_entity_poly.pdbx_seq_one_letter_code
_entity_poly.pdbx_strand_id
1 'polypeptide(L)' 'MKYCLNCDWSTSATDEPSASVRSRAAIAHHVETGHTIDSSEGVVPPRIPDLPDAVFVGDLLPSSD' A
#
# COMPACT_ATOMS: atom_id res chain seq x y z
N MET A 1 -2.47 7.47 -8.55
CA MET A 1 -1.30 7.97 -7.79
C MET A 1 -0.16 6.98 -7.95
N LYS A 2 1.11 7.37 -7.83
CA LYS A 2 2.26 6.43 -7.83
C LYS A 2 3.12 6.69 -6.60
N TYR A 3 3.48 5.64 -5.88
CA TYR A 3 4.27 5.75 -4.66
C TYR A 3 5.29 4.62 -4.57
N CYS A 4 6.52 4.93 -4.14
CA CYS A 4 7.56 3.95 -3.95
C CYS A 4 7.47 3.32 -2.55
N LEU A 5 7.41 1.99 -2.47
CA LEU A 5 7.30 1.29 -1.18
C LEU A 5 8.64 1.22 -0.41
N ASN A 6 9.74 1.67 -1.02
CA ASN A 6 11.09 1.57 -0.50
C ASN A 6 11.72 2.91 -0.14
N CYS A 7 11.19 4.03 -0.64
CA CYS A 7 11.66 5.39 -0.33
C CYS A 7 10.53 6.41 -0.52
N ASP A 8 10.80 7.68 -0.23
CA ASP A 8 9.77 8.75 -0.24
C ASP A 8 9.40 9.27 -1.63
N TRP A 9 9.77 8.58 -2.70
CA TRP A 9 9.44 9.00 -4.07
C TRP A 9 7.94 8.82 -4.36
N SER A 10 7.30 9.84 -4.91
CA SER A 10 5.89 9.79 -5.32
C SER A 10 5.55 10.76 -6.45
N THR A 11 4.45 10.48 -7.16
CA THR A 11 3.85 11.41 -8.11
C THR A 11 2.34 11.26 -8.15
N SER A 12 1.64 12.40 -8.16
CA SER A 12 0.19 12.47 -8.16
C SER A 12 -0.35 13.23 -9.38
N ALA A 13 -1.66 13.15 -9.60
CA ALA A 13 -2.31 13.92 -10.66
C ALA A 13 -2.26 15.44 -10.43
N THR A 14 -1.97 15.88 -9.19
CA THR A 14 -1.74 17.28 -8.85
C THR A 14 -0.38 17.76 -9.34
N ASP A 15 0.65 16.91 -9.26
CA ASP A 15 2.01 17.25 -9.67
C ASP A 15 2.17 17.20 -11.20
N GLU A 16 1.57 16.18 -11.81
CA GLU A 16 1.63 15.95 -13.24
C GLU A 16 0.27 15.41 -13.70
N PRO A 17 -0.54 16.15 -14.46
CA PRO A 17 -1.88 15.72 -14.85
C PRO A 17 -1.88 14.54 -15.82
N SER A 18 -0.82 14.36 -16.63
CA SER A 18 -0.73 13.28 -17.59
C SER A 18 -0.42 11.92 -16.94
N ALA A 19 -1.38 11.00 -17.01
CA ALA A 19 -1.19 9.63 -16.50
C ALA A 19 -0.03 8.89 -17.19
N SER A 20 0.20 9.17 -18.47
CA SER A 20 1.30 8.58 -19.25
C SER A 20 2.66 9.04 -18.73
N VAL A 21 2.80 10.34 -18.44
CA VAL A 21 4.03 10.91 -17.89
C VAL A 21 4.30 10.34 -16.49
N ARG A 22 3.30 10.31 -15.61
CA ARG A 22 3.43 9.69 -14.28
C ARG A 22 3.85 8.22 -14.36
N SER A 23 3.27 7.46 -15.30
CA SER A 23 3.62 6.05 -15.49
C SER A 23 5.05 5.88 -15.99
N ARG A 24 5.51 6.75 -16.90
CA ARG A 24 6.90 6.73 -17.39
C ARG A 24 7.89 7.06 -16.27
N ALA A 25 7.57 8.03 -15.42
CA ALA A 25 8.40 8.39 -14.26
C ALA A 25 8.50 7.24 -13.25
N ALA A 26 7.39 6.55 -12.97
CA ALA A 26 7.37 5.36 -12.10
C ALA A 26 8.25 4.22 -12.65
N ILE A 27 8.16 3.95 -13.95
CA ILE A 27 8.99 2.93 -14.61
C ILE A 27 10.48 3.31 -14.52
N ALA A 28 10.83 4.57 -14.81
CA ALA A 28 12.21 5.03 -14.71
C ALA A 28 12.75 4.84 -13.29
N HIS A 29 12.01 5.24 -12.26
CA HIS A 29 12.39 5.04 -10.87
C HIS A 29 12.61 3.56 -10.53
N HIS A 30 11.68 2.69 -10.93
CA HIS A 30 11.80 1.25 -10.73
C HIS A 30 13.06 0.68 -11.39
N VAL A 31 13.35 1.06 -12.65
CA VAL A 31 14.51 0.58 -13.39
C VAL A 31 15.82 1.06 -12.78
N GLU A 32 15.87 2.30 -12.32
CA GLU A 32 17.09 2.90 -11.75
C GLU A 32 17.41 2.38 -10.34
N THR A 33 16.38 2.08 -9.54
CA THR A 33 16.55 1.77 -8.11
C THR A 33 16.26 0.31 -7.75
N GLY A 34 15.53 -0.41 -8.60
CA GLY A 34 14.96 -1.72 -8.29
C GLY A 34 13.80 -1.67 -7.29
N HIS A 35 13.31 -0.49 -6.92
CA HIS A 35 12.25 -0.35 -5.92
C HIS A 35 10.87 -0.70 -6.46
N THR A 36 9.98 -1.14 -5.57
CA THR A 36 8.61 -1.50 -5.93
C THR A 36 7.71 -0.27 -5.92
N ILE A 37 7.00 -0.03 -7.03
CA ILE A 37 6.03 1.06 -7.14
C ILE A 37 4.61 0.53 -6.95
N ASP A 38 3.90 1.10 -5.97
CA ASP A 38 2.46 0.97 -5.91
C ASP A 38 1.81 1.89 -6.95
N SER A 39 0.99 1.27 -7.80
CA SER A 39 0.30 1.90 -8.92
C SER A 39 -1.21 1.94 -8.73
N SER A 40 -1.71 1.51 -7.57
CA SER A 40 -3.13 1.52 -7.28
C SER A 40 -3.67 2.95 -7.26
N GLU A 41 -4.78 3.16 -7.97
CA GLU A 41 -5.50 4.44 -7.98
C GLU A 41 -6.50 4.55 -6.81
N GLY A 42 -6.56 3.52 -5.95
CA GLY A 42 -7.47 3.42 -4.81
C GLY A 42 -6.79 3.71 -3.48
N VAL A 43 -7.60 4.13 -2.50
CA VAL A 43 -7.22 4.24 -1.09
C VAL A 43 -6.50 2.96 -0.67
N VAL A 44 -5.31 3.11 -0.08
CA VAL A 44 -4.49 2.05 0.53
C VAL A 44 -5.41 1.00 1.15
N PRO A 45 -5.25 -0.31 0.86
CA PRO A 45 -6.06 -1.34 1.51
C PRO A 45 -5.96 -1.13 3.02
N PRO A 46 -7.08 -1.18 3.78
CA PRO A 46 -7.02 -1.03 5.22
C PRO A 46 -6.00 -2.03 5.75
N ARG A 47 -4.89 -1.53 6.30
CA ARG A 47 -3.96 -2.40 7.01
C ARG A 47 -4.76 -2.98 8.17
N ILE A 48 -4.88 -4.30 8.21
CA ILE A 48 -5.30 -4.95 9.45
C ILE A 48 -4.31 -4.47 10.50
N PRO A 49 -4.76 -3.90 11.64
CA PRO A 49 -3.84 -3.57 12.73
C PRO A 49 -2.99 -4.79 13.04
N ASP A 50 -1.75 -4.60 13.49
CA ASP A 50 -0.95 -5.69 14.06
C ASP A 50 -1.68 -6.19 15.33
N LEU A 51 -2.66 -7.05 15.12
CA LEU A 51 -3.38 -7.73 16.17
C LEU A 51 -2.44 -8.85 16.63
N PRO A 52 -2.16 -8.97 17.94
CA PRO A 52 -1.44 -10.14 18.41
C PRO A 52 -2.24 -11.40 18.01
N ASP A 53 -1.54 -12.44 17.55
CA ASP A 53 -2.06 -13.74 17.08
C ASP A 53 -3.04 -14.46 18.04
N ALA A 54 -3.25 -13.91 19.23
CA ALA A 54 -3.99 -14.49 20.33
C ALA A 54 -5.32 -13.78 20.58
N VAL A 55 -6.20 -13.69 19.57
CA VAL A 55 -7.64 -13.66 19.86
C VAL A 55 -8.08 -15.11 20.03
N PHE A 56 -7.82 -15.66 21.23
CA PHE A 56 -8.29 -16.99 21.58
C PHE A 56 -9.82 -16.97 21.60
N VAL A 57 -10.43 -17.69 20.66
CA VAL A 57 -11.89 -17.92 20.54
C VAL A 57 -12.49 -18.57 21.82
N GLY A 58 -11.64 -18.97 22.78
CA GLY A 58 -12.04 -19.59 24.04
C GLY A 58 -12.89 -18.71 24.96
N ASP A 59 -12.77 -17.38 24.90
CA ASP A 59 -13.56 -16.47 25.76
C ASP A 59 -14.96 -16.16 25.21
N LEU A 60 -15.29 -16.66 24.01
CA LEU A 60 -16.57 -16.38 23.34
C LEU A 60 -17.61 -17.51 23.49
N LEU A 61 -17.27 -18.60 24.17
CA LEU A 61 -18.23 -19.69 24.43
C LEU A 61 -18.72 -19.61 25.87
N PRO A 62 -20.02 -19.31 26.13
CA PRO A 62 -20.56 -19.42 27.47
C PRO A 62 -20.44 -20.88 27.93
N SER A 63 -19.85 -21.10 29.10
CA SER A 63 -19.85 -22.39 29.77
C SER A 63 -21.30 -22.86 29.89
N SER A 64 -21.65 -23.92 29.17
CA SER A 64 -22.93 -24.60 29.37
C SER A 64 -22.77 -25.48 30.61
N ASP A 65 -23.36 -25.03 31.72
CA ASP A 65 -23.61 -25.84 32.92
C ASP A 65 -24.79 -26.79 32.66
#